data_AF-A0A016SVR0-F1
#
_entry.id   AF-A0A016SVR0-F1
#
_cell.length_a   1.000
_cell.length_b   1.000
_cell.length_c   1.000
_cell.angle_alpha   90.00
_cell.angle_beta   90.00
_cell.angle_gamma   90.00
#
_symmetry.space_group_name_H-M   'P 1'
#
loop_
_entity.id
_entity.type
_entity.pdbx_description
1 polymer ?
#
loop_
_entity_poly.entity_id
_entity_poly.type
_entity_poly.pdbx_seq_one_letter_code
_entity_poly.pdbx_strand_id
1 'polypeptide(L)'
;MGAKKKHCEVIPIHNELHGDFKYTDNSYDDMIRYLRREEFDGENFDSGARSWTWQTCTEFGYYQTTDGGPKGIFGDVTPLSVFVNMCTDVFGKKFNANYIDAAVRATQAHYGSADNFKATNVVIPNGSVDPWHRLGKLVSYYTSVVTYLINGTAHCAEMSPPGPNDKPGLKRVREIIRQNIEKWLTEPRSQLTINSNKKVALPRVRTTYPKQEEETAENRILQSQMKFPPWVRHRRMFFGRPPEGFVSPPEISHDAKRTLAVETNFITQPIDHFGIDDNRTFKQKYYKNSEWAKPNGPMFLYIGGEAPLSSAWVNGFGMFHLGLAEKLGATVFALEHRYYGDSVVGGTAKDPNPDLTYLSSLQMMFDVENFIRTMDAKMNKTSKWITFGGSYAGKAVLYLS
;
A
#
# COMPACT_ATOMS: atom_id res chain seq x y z
N MET A 1 -27.46 20.22 51.07
CA MET A 1 -28.37 19.80 49.97
C MET A 1 -28.08 20.70 48.78
N GLY A 2 -27.66 20.31 47.58
CA GLY A 2 -27.23 19.07 46.96
C GLY A 2 -26.78 19.48 45.55
N ALA A 3 -25.51 19.28 45.21
CA ALA A 3 -24.96 19.66 43.92
C ALA A 3 -25.54 18.76 42.82
N LYS A 4 -26.30 19.32 41.87
CA LYS A 4 -26.74 18.60 40.67
C LYS A 4 -25.56 18.46 39.71
N LYS A 5 -25.07 17.23 39.55
CA LYS A 5 -24.15 16.81 38.48
C LYS A 5 -24.76 17.18 37.12
N LYS A 6 -24.10 18.04 36.35
CA LYS A 6 -24.37 18.18 34.92
C LYS A 6 -23.96 16.86 34.25
N HIS A 7 -24.95 16.08 33.82
CA HIS A 7 -24.71 14.98 32.89
C HIS A 7 -24.17 15.57 31.59
N CYS A 8 -23.11 14.97 31.04
CA CYS A 8 -22.81 15.11 29.63
C CYS A 8 -23.96 14.43 28.88
N GLU A 9 -24.95 15.20 28.43
CA GLU A 9 -25.85 14.75 27.39
C GLU A 9 -25.02 14.59 26.11
N VAL A 10 -24.84 13.33 25.71
CA VAL A 10 -24.41 12.99 24.37
C VAL A 10 -25.50 13.52 23.44
N ILE A 11 -25.24 14.66 22.81
CA ILE A 11 -26.10 15.25 21.78
C ILE A 11 -26.42 14.15 20.76
N PRO A 12 -27.69 13.93 20.38
CA PRO A 12 -28.08 12.87 19.46
C PRO A 12 -27.76 13.28 18.01
N ILE A 13 -26.46 13.49 17.72
CA ILE A 13 -25.94 13.74 16.37
C ILE A 13 -26.12 12.49 15.48
N HIS A 14 -26.44 11.33 16.08
CA HIS A 14 -26.59 10.08 15.36
C HIS A 14 -27.87 10.01 14.50
N ASN A 15 -28.98 10.61 14.92
CA ASN A 15 -30.26 10.47 14.22
C ASN A 15 -30.43 11.44 13.04
N GLU A 16 -29.88 12.66 13.14
CA GLU A 16 -30.02 13.67 12.09
C GLU A 16 -29.09 13.45 10.88
N LEU A 17 -27.99 12.69 11.03
CA LEU A 17 -27.02 12.45 9.95
C LEU A 17 -27.13 11.06 9.29
N HIS A 18 -27.87 10.12 9.90
CA HIS A 18 -27.69 8.72 9.54
C HIS A 18 -28.98 7.90 9.35
N GLY A 19 -30.15 8.27 9.89
CA GLY A 19 -31.31 7.36 9.89
C GLY A 19 -31.07 6.12 10.77
N ASP A 20 -32.07 5.25 10.95
CA ASP A 20 -31.97 4.16 11.96
C ASP A 20 -30.84 3.17 11.64
N PHE A 21 -29.87 3.06 12.55
CA PHE A 21 -28.85 2.01 12.55
C PHE A 21 -29.40 0.81 13.32
N LYS A 22 -29.73 -0.29 12.64
CA LYS A 22 -30.27 -1.50 13.29
C LYS A 22 -29.18 -2.42 13.87
N TYR A 23 -28.19 -2.78 13.06
CA TYR A 23 -27.00 -3.56 13.43
C TYR A 23 -26.05 -3.72 12.22
N THR A 24 -24.82 -4.17 12.46
CA THR A 24 -23.90 -4.72 11.43
C THR A 24 -23.83 -6.23 11.57
N ASP A 25 -24.37 -6.98 10.60
CA ASP A 25 -24.19 -8.43 10.57
C ASP A 25 -22.72 -8.79 10.36
N ASN A 26 -22.26 -9.81 11.08
CA ASN A 26 -20.93 -10.41 10.92
C ASN A 26 -21.10 -11.92 10.79
N SER A 27 -20.92 -12.45 9.58
CA SER A 27 -21.09 -13.87 9.25
C SER A 27 -19.82 -14.39 8.58
N TYR A 28 -19.26 -15.46 9.13
CA TYR A 28 -18.10 -16.12 8.56
C TYR A 28 -18.42 -16.67 7.16
N ASP A 29 -19.57 -17.31 6.98
CA ASP A 29 -19.97 -17.86 5.67
C ASP A 29 -20.17 -16.75 4.63
N ASP A 30 -20.67 -15.57 5.04
CA ASP A 30 -20.82 -14.43 4.14
C ASP A 30 -19.45 -13.88 3.73
N MET A 31 -18.50 -13.84 4.66
CA MET A 31 -17.12 -13.46 4.40
C MET A 31 -16.43 -14.44 3.44
N ILE A 32 -16.58 -15.74 3.66
CA ILE A 32 -16.01 -16.75 2.74
C ILE A 32 -16.66 -16.66 1.37
N ARG A 33 -17.98 -16.52 1.29
CA ARG A 33 -18.69 -16.31 0.02
C ARG A 33 -18.21 -15.05 -0.67
N TYR A 34 -17.95 -13.98 0.08
CA TYR A 34 -17.41 -12.73 -0.46
C TYR A 34 -16.00 -12.89 -1.03
N LEU A 35 -15.08 -13.45 -0.25
CA LEU A 35 -13.67 -13.63 -0.63
C LEU A 35 -13.47 -14.67 -1.75
N ARG A 36 -14.42 -15.59 -1.96
CA ARG A 36 -14.40 -16.56 -3.06
C ARG A 36 -14.91 -16.00 -4.39
N ARG A 37 -15.56 -14.85 -4.40
CA ARG A 37 -16.05 -14.26 -5.66
C ARG A 37 -14.84 -13.91 -6.53
N GLU A 38 -14.96 -14.21 -7.82
CA GLU A 38 -13.96 -13.87 -8.84
C GLU A 38 -14.50 -12.78 -9.79
N GLU A 39 -15.80 -12.47 -9.72
CA GLU A 39 -16.49 -11.59 -10.67
C GLU A 39 -16.70 -10.13 -10.21
N PHE A 40 -16.47 -9.14 -11.09
CA PHE A 40 -16.89 -7.74 -10.87
C PHE A 40 -18.42 -7.59 -11.01
N ASP A 41 -19.16 -7.49 -9.90
CA ASP A 41 -20.54 -6.95 -9.91
C ASP A 41 -20.57 -5.46 -9.55
N GLY A 42 -21.60 -4.75 -10.04
CA GLY A 42 -21.74 -3.30 -9.92
C GLY A 42 -21.97 -2.77 -8.50
N GLU A 43 -21.91 -3.62 -7.47
CA GLU A 43 -22.14 -3.27 -6.06
C GLU A 43 -20.99 -3.72 -5.14
N ASN A 44 -19.75 -3.34 -5.49
CA ASN A 44 -18.55 -3.51 -4.65
C ASN A 44 -17.94 -4.92 -4.70
N PHE A 45 -17.50 -5.35 -5.87
CA PHE A 45 -16.54 -6.44 -5.94
C PHE A 45 -15.13 -5.97 -5.56
N ASP A 46 -14.63 -6.56 -4.50
CA ASP A 46 -13.40 -6.22 -3.79
C ASP A 46 -12.32 -7.23 -4.12
N SER A 47 -11.79 -7.09 -5.34
CA SER A 47 -10.51 -7.70 -5.70
C SER A 47 -9.42 -7.33 -4.69
N GLY A 48 -9.56 -6.19 -3.99
CA GLY A 48 -8.70 -5.73 -2.92
C GLY A 48 -8.64 -6.68 -1.72
N ALA A 49 -9.75 -7.02 -1.05
CA ALA A 49 -9.74 -7.91 0.10
C ALA A 49 -9.43 -9.35 -0.28
N ARG A 50 -9.87 -9.85 -1.45
CA ARG A 50 -9.44 -11.18 -1.91
C ARG A 50 -7.91 -11.20 -2.11
N SER A 51 -7.36 -10.20 -2.79
CA SER A 51 -5.92 -10.05 -3.02
C SER A 51 -5.13 -9.84 -1.72
N TRP A 52 -5.63 -9.00 -0.83
CA TRP A 52 -5.01 -8.77 0.47
C TRP A 52 -5.04 -10.02 1.32
N THR A 53 -6.19 -10.72 1.37
CA THR A 53 -6.33 -11.99 2.07
C THR A 53 -5.33 -13.00 1.52
N TRP A 54 -5.18 -13.11 0.20
CA TRP A 54 -4.16 -13.94 -0.43
C TRP A 54 -2.76 -13.60 0.10
N GLN A 55 -2.33 -12.34 0.06
CA GLN A 55 -1.01 -11.94 0.55
C GLN A 55 -0.81 -12.23 2.05
N THR A 56 -1.85 -12.08 2.87
CA THR A 56 -1.76 -12.47 4.29
C THR A 56 -1.62 -13.99 4.45
N CYS A 57 -2.25 -14.79 3.59
CA CYS A 57 -2.15 -16.25 3.59
C CYS A 57 -0.86 -16.80 2.95
N THR A 58 -0.20 -16.03 2.08
CA THR A 58 0.94 -16.50 1.27
C THR A 58 2.26 -15.79 1.55
N GLU A 59 2.26 -14.67 2.28
CA GLU A 59 3.49 -13.94 2.59
C GLU A 59 3.58 -13.42 4.03
N PHE A 60 2.50 -12.88 4.59
CA PHE A 60 2.64 -11.96 5.74
C PHE A 60 2.07 -12.43 7.08
N GLY A 61 1.00 -13.22 7.09
CA GLY A 61 0.35 -13.64 8.34
C GLY A 61 -0.14 -12.47 9.21
N TYR A 62 -0.57 -11.37 8.58
CA TYR A 62 -1.00 -10.13 9.25
C TYR A 62 -2.40 -10.24 9.84
N TYR A 63 -2.57 -11.17 10.77
CA TYR A 63 -3.84 -11.47 11.42
C TYR A 63 -3.99 -10.71 12.73
N GLN A 64 -5.13 -10.04 12.91
CA GLN A 64 -5.46 -9.35 14.17
C GLN A 64 -6.18 -10.34 15.08
N THR A 65 -5.42 -11.07 15.89
CA THR A 65 -5.98 -12.09 16.78
C THR A 65 -6.17 -11.56 18.21
N THR A 66 -6.97 -12.28 18.97
CA THR A 66 -7.21 -12.06 20.40
C THR A 66 -6.56 -13.14 21.27
N ASP A 67 -5.63 -13.92 20.70
CA ASP A 67 -4.93 -15.02 21.40
C ASP A 67 -4.01 -14.55 22.54
N GLY A 68 -3.87 -13.23 22.74
CA GLY A 68 -3.21 -12.65 23.92
C GLY A 68 -3.92 -12.95 25.25
N GLY A 69 -5.09 -13.58 25.21
CA GLY A 69 -5.82 -14.10 26.36
C GLY A 69 -6.91 -13.15 26.90
N PRO A 70 -7.75 -13.64 27.83
CA PRO A 70 -8.99 -12.97 28.23
C PRO A 70 -8.79 -11.66 29.00
N LYS A 71 -7.54 -11.29 29.28
CA LYS A 71 -7.18 -10.05 29.98
C LYS A 71 -7.21 -8.82 29.06
N GLY A 72 -7.24 -9.02 27.74
CA GLY A 72 -7.41 -7.94 26.78
C GLY A 72 -8.84 -7.41 26.75
N ILE A 73 -9.01 -6.16 26.29
CA ILE A 73 -10.35 -5.54 26.14
C ILE A 73 -11.26 -6.25 25.14
N PHE A 74 -10.70 -7.14 24.31
CA PHE A 74 -11.41 -7.91 23.29
C PHE A 74 -11.73 -9.36 23.71
N GLY A 75 -11.31 -9.81 24.90
CA GLY A 75 -11.46 -11.21 25.30
C GLY A 75 -10.68 -12.17 24.40
N ASP A 76 -11.26 -13.33 24.10
CA ASP A 76 -10.70 -14.43 23.30
C ASP A 76 -11.59 -14.79 22.08
N VAL A 77 -12.28 -13.80 21.51
CA VAL A 77 -13.37 -13.99 20.53
C VAL A 77 -12.92 -14.18 19.07
N THR A 78 -11.66 -13.92 18.76
CA THR A 78 -11.10 -14.05 17.39
C THR A 78 -9.73 -14.72 17.47
N PRO A 79 -9.68 -16.06 17.56
CA PRO A 79 -8.44 -16.81 17.60
C PRO A 79 -7.78 -16.89 16.21
N LEU A 80 -6.47 -17.17 16.18
CA LEU A 80 -5.71 -17.36 14.94
C LEU A 80 -6.33 -18.40 13.99
N SER A 81 -6.97 -19.43 14.54
CA SER A 81 -7.63 -20.48 13.75
C SER A 81 -8.71 -19.94 12.81
N VAL A 82 -9.38 -18.84 13.14
CA VAL A 82 -10.36 -18.20 12.25
C VAL A 82 -9.70 -17.77 10.94
N PHE A 83 -8.51 -17.16 11.01
CA PHE A 83 -7.79 -16.70 9.84
C PHE A 83 -7.16 -17.85 9.05
N VAL A 84 -6.66 -18.88 9.73
CA VAL A 84 -6.14 -20.10 9.07
C VAL A 84 -7.25 -20.82 8.32
N ASN A 85 -8.42 -20.98 8.95
CA ASN A 85 -9.59 -21.58 8.31
C ASN A 85 -10.04 -20.73 7.13
N MET A 86 -10.05 -19.40 7.26
CA MET A 86 -10.38 -18.50 6.15
C MET A 86 -9.45 -18.71 4.95
N CYS A 87 -8.13 -18.78 5.16
CA CYS A 87 -7.18 -19.09 4.08
C CYS A 87 -7.47 -20.44 3.40
N THR A 88 -7.76 -21.47 4.21
CA THR A 88 -8.08 -22.81 3.73
C THR A 88 -9.40 -22.86 2.96
N ASP A 89 -10.42 -22.17 3.46
CA ASP A 89 -11.75 -22.17 2.88
C ASP A 89 -11.80 -21.32 1.61
N VAL A 90 -11.10 -20.20 1.55
CA VAL A 90 -11.09 -19.35 0.34
C VAL A 90 -10.20 -19.94 -0.75
N PHE A 91 -8.97 -20.34 -0.44
CA PHE A 91 -7.95 -20.70 -1.45
C PHE A 91 -7.67 -22.20 -1.55
N GLY A 92 -8.22 -23.01 -0.65
CA GLY A 92 -8.13 -24.46 -0.65
C GLY A 92 -7.23 -25.06 0.44
N LYS A 93 -7.34 -26.38 0.63
CA LYS A 93 -6.74 -27.15 1.74
C LYS A 93 -5.21 -27.07 1.89
N LYS A 94 -4.51 -26.64 0.83
CA LYS A 94 -3.06 -26.42 0.86
C LYS A 94 -2.68 -25.24 1.78
N PHE A 95 -3.53 -24.21 1.86
CA PHE A 95 -3.29 -22.97 2.62
C PHE A 95 -3.66 -23.13 4.10
N ASN A 96 -3.08 -24.14 4.73
CA ASN A 96 -3.25 -24.45 6.15
C ASN A 96 -2.16 -23.79 7.03
N ALA A 97 -2.23 -23.99 8.34
CA ALA A 97 -1.31 -23.38 9.31
C ALA A 97 0.18 -23.63 8.98
N ASN A 98 0.53 -24.85 8.55
CA ASN A 98 1.92 -25.21 8.23
C ASN A 98 2.42 -24.46 6.99
N TYR A 99 1.57 -24.33 5.97
CA TYR A 99 1.90 -23.56 4.79
C TYR A 99 2.10 -22.08 5.13
N ILE A 100 1.18 -21.49 5.89
CA ILE A 100 1.22 -20.08 6.27
C ILE A 100 2.47 -19.77 7.11
N ASP A 101 2.78 -20.57 8.14
CA ASP A 101 3.99 -20.38 8.95
C ASP A 101 5.28 -20.47 8.10
N ALA A 102 5.36 -21.47 7.20
CA ALA A 102 6.49 -21.62 6.30
C ALA A 102 6.63 -20.41 5.35
N ALA A 103 5.52 -19.92 4.81
CA ALA A 103 5.48 -18.77 3.92
C ALA A 103 5.92 -17.49 4.64
N VAL A 104 5.40 -17.23 5.84
CA VAL A 104 5.79 -16.09 6.67
C VAL A 104 7.28 -16.14 7.02
N ARG A 105 7.80 -17.31 7.41
CA ARG A 105 9.24 -17.49 7.68
C ARG A 105 10.08 -17.24 6.44
N ALA A 106 9.65 -17.70 5.27
CA ALA A 106 10.35 -17.46 4.01
C ALA A 106 10.42 -15.96 3.69
N THR A 107 9.30 -15.25 3.81
CA THR A 107 9.23 -13.79 3.64
C THR A 107 10.15 -13.06 4.63
N GLN A 108 10.11 -13.43 5.92
CA GLN A 108 10.97 -12.83 6.93
C GLN A 108 12.45 -13.11 6.69
N ALA A 109 12.80 -14.32 6.26
CA ALA A 109 14.17 -14.68 5.93
C ALA A 109 14.68 -13.92 4.69
N HIS A 110 13.80 -13.70 3.72
CA HIS A 110 14.12 -12.97 2.50
C HIS A 110 14.41 -11.49 2.77
N TYR A 111 13.50 -10.81 3.49
CA TYR A 111 13.59 -9.37 3.73
C TYR A 111 14.29 -8.98 5.03
N GLY A 112 14.60 -9.94 5.91
CA GLY A 112 15.32 -9.71 7.15
C GLY A 112 14.46 -9.36 8.36
N SER A 113 13.12 -9.40 8.30
CA SER A 113 12.21 -9.04 9.42
C SER A 113 12.50 -7.65 10.04
N ALA A 114 11.85 -7.28 11.15
CA ALA A 114 12.09 -5.97 11.79
C ALA A 114 13.54 -5.82 12.30
N ASP A 115 14.14 -6.92 12.78
CA ASP A 115 15.42 -6.90 13.47
C ASP A 115 16.61 -6.93 12.50
N ASN A 116 16.51 -7.74 11.44
CA ASN A 116 17.60 -8.00 10.50
C ASN A 116 17.40 -7.37 9.11
N PHE A 117 16.43 -6.46 8.95
CA PHE A 117 16.25 -5.70 7.71
C PHE A 117 17.51 -4.87 7.42
N LYS A 118 18.10 -5.11 6.24
CA LYS A 118 19.31 -4.45 5.74
C LYS A 118 18.95 -3.72 4.45
N ALA A 119 19.12 -2.41 4.47
CA ALA A 119 18.87 -1.54 3.33
C ALA A 119 19.80 -0.33 3.38
N THR A 120 19.73 0.51 2.36
CA THR A 120 20.41 1.81 2.34
C THR A 120 19.43 2.91 1.99
N ASN A 121 19.68 4.10 2.51
CA ASN A 121 18.96 5.32 2.13
C ASN A 121 17.45 5.18 2.34
N VAL A 122 17.03 4.87 3.57
CA VAL A 122 15.61 4.75 3.91
C VAL A 122 15.30 5.44 5.23
N VAL A 123 14.11 6.04 5.32
CA VAL A 123 13.56 6.60 6.55
C VAL A 123 12.29 5.80 6.90
N ILE A 124 12.24 5.26 8.12
CA ILE A 124 11.18 4.37 8.61
C ILE A 124 10.48 5.04 9.81
N PRO A 125 9.58 6.00 9.56
CA PRO A 125 8.76 6.60 10.60
C PRO A 125 7.71 5.60 11.09
N ASN A 126 7.41 5.61 12.39
CA ASN A 126 6.31 4.83 12.98
C ASN A 126 5.55 5.71 13.97
N GLY A 127 4.22 5.56 14.05
CA GLY A 127 3.40 6.21 15.07
C GLY A 127 3.28 5.38 16.34
N SER A 128 3.41 5.96 17.53
CA SER A 128 3.33 5.18 18.77
C SER A 128 1.92 4.70 19.14
N VAL A 129 0.87 5.28 18.54
CA VAL A 129 -0.53 4.88 18.74
C VAL A 129 -0.95 3.86 17.66
N ASP A 130 -0.21 3.79 16.57
CA ASP A 130 -0.44 2.82 15.50
C ASP A 130 -0.04 1.41 15.95
N PRO A 131 -0.96 0.43 16.11
CA PRO A 131 -0.59 -0.91 16.55
C PRO A 131 0.41 -1.60 15.61
N TRP A 132 0.47 -1.20 14.33
CA TRP A 132 1.40 -1.77 13.35
C TRP A 132 2.86 -1.43 13.61
N HIS A 133 3.17 -0.41 14.44
CA HIS A 133 4.56 -0.09 14.79
C HIS A 133 5.31 -1.28 15.42
N ARG A 134 4.58 -2.23 16.02
CA ARG A 134 5.11 -3.47 16.58
C ARG A 134 5.71 -4.41 15.54
N LEU A 135 5.24 -4.34 14.29
CA LEU A 135 5.79 -5.11 13.17
C LEU A 135 6.83 -4.31 12.38
N GLY A 136 7.06 -3.05 12.73
CA GLY A 136 8.00 -2.15 12.08
C GLY A 136 9.40 -2.19 12.69
N LYS A 137 10.37 -1.62 11.97
CA LYS A 137 11.73 -1.40 12.48
C LYS A 137 11.79 -0.12 13.32
N LEU A 138 11.93 -0.26 14.63
CA LEU A 138 11.98 0.88 15.56
C LEU A 138 13.41 1.35 15.86
N VAL A 139 14.39 0.45 15.78
CA VAL A 139 15.80 0.72 16.04
C VAL A 139 16.64 0.24 14.88
N SER A 140 17.62 1.08 14.50
CA SER A 140 18.61 0.77 13.46
C SER A 140 19.99 1.20 13.92
N TYR A 141 20.98 0.36 13.59
CA TYR A 141 22.40 0.65 13.78
C TYR A 141 23.09 1.02 12.46
N TYR A 142 22.36 0.98 11.34
CA TYR A 142 22.86 1.40 10.04
C TYR A 142 22.61 2.90 9.85
N THR A 143 23.66 3.66 9.55
CA THR A 143 23.61 5.12 9.46
C THR A 143 22.67 5.65 8.37
N SER A 144 22.44 4.87 7.31
CA SER A 144 21.54 5.23 6.20
C SER A 144 20.13 4.62 6.31
N VAL A 145 19.84 3.90 7.40
CA VAL A 145 18.50 3.39 7.74
C VAL A 145 18.03 4.14 8.98
N VAL A 146 17.28 5.20 8.77
CA VAL A 146 16.85 6.14 9.81
C VAL A 146 15.48 5.72 10.33
N THR A 147 15.37 5.37 11.61
CA THR A 147 14.08 5.07 12.25
C THR A 147 13.63 6.24 13.12
N TYR A 148 12.32 6.45 13.25
CA TYR A 148 11.79 7.47 14.15
C TYR A 148 10.40 7.08 14.68
N LEU A 149 10.27 6.90 16.00
CA LEU A 149 8.98 6.65 16.65
C LEU A 149 8.34 7.99 17.05
N ILE A 150 7.26 8.33 16.38
CA ILE A 150 6.51 9.57 16.56
C ILE A 150 5.52 9.38 17.71
N ASN A 151 5.82 10.00 18.86
CA ASN A 151 4.97 9.84 20.04
C ASN A 151 3.59 10.49 19.83
N GLY A 152 2.54 9.70 20.07
CA GLY A 152 1.15 10.13 20.05
C GLY A 152 0.51 10.22 18.67
N THR A 153 1.11 9.69 17.61
CA THR A 153 0.50 9.72 16.27
C THR A 153 0.02 8.36 15.83
N ALA A 154 -0.98 8.39 14.96
CA ALA A 154 -1.58 7.21 14.34
C ALA A 154 -0.83 6.82 13.06
N HIS A 155 -1.42 5.87 12.35
CA HIS A 155 -0.90 5.22 11.16
C HIS A 155 -0.59 6.23 10.03
N CYS A 156 0.65 6.23 9.54
CA CYS A 156 1.14 7.03 8.39
C CYS A 156 0.89 8.54 8.46
N ALA A 157 0.74 9.11 9.66
CA ALA A 157 0.36 10.51 9.87
C ALA A 157 1.36 11.52 9.28
N GLU A 158 2.63 11.13 9.13
CA GLU A 158 3.69 11.94 8.53
C GLU A 158 3.47 12.26 7.04
N MET A 159 2.71 11.42 6.33
CA MET A 159 2.40 11.58 4.91
C MET A 159 1.28 12.58 4.67
N SER A 160 0.40 12.77 5.66
CA SER A 160 -0.70 13.74 5.59
C SER A 160 -0.18 15.18 5.44
N PRO A 161 -1.04 16.12 4.99
CA PRO A 161 -0.65 17.52 4.89
C PRO A 161 -0.15 18.09 6.22
N PRO A 162 0.90 18.93 6.22
CA PRO A 162 1.31 19.66 7.42
C PRO A 162 0.20 20.58 7.93
N GLY A 163 -0.05 20.53 9.23
CA GLY A 163 -1.10 21.31 9.90
C GLY A 163 -0.59 22.08 11.12
N PRO A 164 -1.31 23.13 11.55
CA PRO A 164 -0.92 23.96 12.70
C PRO A 164 -0.85 23.14 14.01
N ASN A 165 -1.73 22.14 14.15
CA ASN A 165 -1.88 21.29 15.32
C ASN A 165 -0.97 20.05 15.31
N ASP A 166 -0.04 19.95 14.35
CA ASP A 166 0.87 18.81 14.29
C ASP A 166 1.71 18.68 15.55
N LYS A 167 1.74 17.46 16.07
CA LYS A 167 2.58 17.10 17.21
C LYS A 167 4.06 17.43 16.89
N PRO A 168 4.88 17.83 17.87
CA PRO A 168 6.29 18.13 17.64
C PRO A 168 7.05 17.02 16.91
N GLY A 169 6.72 15.76 17.21
CA GLY A 169 7.28 14.59 16.54
C GLY A 169 6.99 14.53 15.03
N LEU A 170 5.80 14.97 14.57
CA LEU A 170 5.46 15.02 13.14
C LEU A 170 6.28 16.08 12.42
N LYS A 171 6.44 17.25 13.04
CA LYS A 171 7.29 18.32 12.48
C LYS A 171 8.73 17.83 12.37
N ARG A 172 9.23 17.16 13.42
CA ARG A 172 10.59 16.61 13.46
C ARG A 172 10.82 15.53 12.41
N VAL A 173 9.91 14.57 12.27
CA VAL A 173 10.11 13.46 11.32
C VAL A 173 10.04 13.93 9.86
N ARG A 174 9.15 14.88 9.53
CA ARG A 174 9.10 15.49 8.20
C ARG A 174 10.38 16.24 7.87
N GLU A 175 10.98 16.90 8.86
CA GLU A 175 12.29 17.52 8.70
C GLU A 175 13.40 16.48 8.49
N ILE A 176 13.40 15.38 9.24
CA ILE A 176 14.33 14.25 9.01
C ILE A 176 14.19 13.69 7.59
N ILE A 177 12.96 13.48 7.12
CA ILE A 177 12.69 12.99 5.75
C ILE A 177 13.25 13.96 4.72
N ARG A 178 12.95 15.26 4.86
CA ARG A 178 13.45 16.31 3.96
C ARG A 178 14.97 16.32 3.89
N GLN A 179 15.65 16.32 5.04
CA GLN A 179 17.11 16.34 5.12
C GLN A 179 17.74 15.11 4.45
N ASN A 180 17.16 13.93 4.66
CA ASN A 180 17.65 12.70 4.04
C ASN A 180 17.44 12.70 2.52
N ILE A 181 16.27 13.14 2.04
CA ILE A 181 16.02 13.26 0.60
C ILE A 181 17.01 14.23 -0.03
N GLU A 182 17.21 15.42 0.55
CA GLU A 182 18.20 16.39 0.05
C GLU A 182 19.61 15.79 0.00
N LYS A 183 20.02 15.08 1.05
CA LYS A 183 21.28 14.34 1.10
C LYS A 183 21.39 13.30 -0.03
N TRP A 184 20.38 12.47 -0.22
CA TRP A 184 20.42 11.40 -1.24
C TRP A 184 20.38 11.95 -2.66
N LEU A 185 19.80 13.14 -2.85
CA LEU A 185 19.79 13.82 -4.15
C LEU A 185 21.14 14.44 -4.49
N THR A 186 21.97 14.83 -3.51
CA THR A 186 23.28 15.45 -3.76
C THR A 186 24.46 14.49 -3.62
N GLU A 187 24.36 13.46 -2.77
CA GLU A 187 25.45 12.52 -2.49
C GLU A 187 25.31 11.18 -3.25
N PRO A 188 26.39 10.39 -3.39
CA PRO A 188 26.31 9.00 -3.85
C PRO A 188 25.46 8.13 -2.92
N ARG A 189 24.93 7.01 -3.45
CA ARG A 189 24.18 6.04 -2.63
C ARG A 189 25.09 5.49 -1.53
N SER A 190 24.56 5.35 -0.31
CA SER A 190 25.32 4.78 0.80
C SER A 190 25.67 3.34 0.50
N GLN A 191 26.85 2.89 0.93
CA GLN A 191 27.26 1.49 0.84
C GLN A 191 26.82 0.73 2.09
N LEU A 192 26.42 -0.52 1.94
CA LEU A 192 26.23 -1.43 3.08
C LEU A 192 27.60 -1.73 3.68
N THR A 193 27.84 -1.28 4.91
CA THR A 193 29.12 -1.49 5.63
C THR A 193 29.34 -2.93 6.11
N ILE A 194 28.39 -3.84 5.88
CA ILE A 194 28.49 -5.24 6.31
C ILE A 194 28.62 -6.17 5.11
N ASN A 195 29.79 -6.81 4.99
CA ASN A 195 30.02 -7.96 4.13
C ASN A 195 29.16 -9.15 4.59
N SER A 196 27.95 -9.24 4.06
CA SER A 196 27.05 -10.37 4.26
C SER A 196 27.39 -11.46 3.24
N ASN A 197 28.11 -12.51 3.67
CA ASN A 197 28.39 -13.69 2.82
C ASN A 197 27.15 -14.54 2.50
N LYS A 198 25.99 -14.23 3.10
CA LYS A 198 24.70 -14.80 2.70
C LYS A 198 24.00 -13.83 1.74
N LYS A 199 24.17 -14.02 0.44
CA LYS A 199 23.19 -13.56 -0.55
C LYS A 199 22.08 -14.60 -0.59
N VAL A 200 20.86 -14.22 -0.24
CA VAL A 200 19.70 -15.05 -0.58
C VAL A 200 19.66 -15.08 -2.11
N ALA A 201 19.75 -16.27 -2.69
CA ALA A 201 19.69 -16.42 -4.14
C ALA A 201 18.30 -16.00 -4.60
N LEU A 202 18.22 -14.85 -5.29
CA LEU A 202 17.00 -14.43 -5.96
C LEU A 202 16.71 -15.41 -7.12
N PRO A 203 15.43 -15.67 -7.43
CA PRO A 203 15.09 -16.37 -8.66
C PRO A 203 15.69 -15.61 -9.86
N ARG A 204 16.02 -16.33 -10.92
CA ARG A 204 16.57 -15.72 -12.12
C ARG A 204 15.50 -14.80 -12.74
N VAL A 205 15.78 -13.51 -12.71
CA VAL A 205 14.90 -12.48 -13.28
C VAL A 205 15.05 -12.48 -14.81
N ARG A 206 13.97 -12.21 -15.52
CA ARG A 206 14.03 -11.95 -16.95
C ARG A 206 14.84 -10.69 -17.27
N THR A 207 15.57 -10.72 -18.37
CA THR A 207 16.38 -9.57 -18.84
C THR A 207 15.72 -8.82 -19.99
N THR A 208 14.74 -9.44 -20.64
CA THR A 208 13.95 -8.87 -21.73
C THR A 208 12.57 -8.51 -21.20
N TYR A 209 12.15 -7.27 -21.47
CA TYR A 209 10.84 -6.77 -21.05
C TYR A 209 9.93 -6.57 -22.26
N PRO A 210 8.60 -6.71 -22.08
CA PRO A 210 7.64 -6.46 -23.14
C PRO A 210 7.80 -5.06 -23.73
N LYS A 211 7.61 -4.94 -25.04
CA LYS A 211 7.55 -3.63 -25.69
C LYS A 211 6.35 -2.87 -25.14
N GLN A 212 6.52 -1.56 -24.98
CA GLN A 212 5.40 -0.69 -24.66
C GLN A 212 4.54 -0.55 -25.92
N GLU A 213 3.26 -0.84 -25.78
CA GLU A 213 2.29 -0.75 -26.88
C GLU A 213 1.49 0.53 -26.73
N GLU A 214 1.15 1.16 -27.85
CA GLU A 214 0.21 2.28 -27.87
C GLU A 214 -1.22 1.78 -27.62
N GLU A 215 -1.99 2.55 -26.87
CA GLU A 215 -3.36 2.19 -26.50
C GLU A 215 -4.29 2.41 -27.71
N THR A 216 -4.72 1.33 -28.36
CA THR A 216 -5.69 1.38 -29.46
C THR A 216 -7.12 1.20 -28.93
N ALA A 217 -8.13 1.56 -29.73
CA ALA A 217 -9.54 1.38 -29.35
C ALA A 217 -9.90 -0.09 -29.05
N GLU A 218 -9.25 -1.03 -29.74
CA GLU A 218 -9.42 -2.48 -29.56
C GLU A 218 -8.73 -3.02 -28.30
N ASN A 219 -7.69 -2.33 -27.82
CA ASN A 219 -6.91 -2.70 -26.63
C ASN A 219 -7.26 -1.86 -25.39
N ARG A 220 -8.42 -1.19 -25.38
CA ARG A 220 -8.82 -0.33 -24.25
C ARG A 220 -8.85 -1.12 -22.96
N ILE A 221 -8.20 -0.53 -21.97
CA ILE A 221 -7.98 -1.18 -20.69
C ILE A 221 -9.28 -1.25 -19.91
N LEU A 222 -9.47 -2.37 -19.23
CA LEU A 222 -10.56 -2.58 -18.31
C LEU A 222 -10.42 -1.59 -17.17
N GLN A 223 -11.18 -0.51 -17.24
CA GLN A 223 -11.38 0.35 -16.09
C GLN A 223 -12.24 -0.44 -15.11
N SER A 224 -11.68 -0.71 -13.94
CA SER A 224 -12.46 -1.19 -12.81
C SER A 224 -13.62 -0.22 -12.60
N GLN A 225 -14.78 -0.79 -12.30
CA GLN A 225 -15.90 0.00 -11.80
C GLN A 225 -15.66 0.41 -10.33
N MET A 226 -14.53 -0.01 -9.72
CA MET A 226 -14.12 0.36 -8.38
C MET A 226 -13.71 1.82 -8.37
N LYS A 227 -14.59 2.65 -7.81
CA LYS A 227 -14.22 3.98 -7.34
C LYS A 227 -14.16 3.88 -5.83
N PHE A 228 -13.23 4.59 -5.19
CA PHE A 228 -13.35 4.82 -3.75
C PHE A 228 -14.77 5.35 -3.50
N PRO A 229 -15.64 4.60 -2.78
CA PRO A 229 -17.00 5.04 -2.59
C PRO A 229 -16.98 6.35 -1.79
N PRO A 230 -17.92 7.28 -2.04
CA PRO A 230 -18.17 8.34 -1.08
C PRO A 230 -18.38 7.69 0.30
N TRP A 231 -17.89 8.32 1.37
CA TRP A 231 -17.98 7.80 2.74
C TRP A 231 -19.44 7.72 3.23
N VAL A 232 -20.17 6.76 2.70
CA VAL A 232 -21.58 6.51 2.99
C VAL A 232 -21.63 5.15 3.63
N ARG A 233 -22.10 5.11 4.88
CA ARG A 233 -22.42 3.92 5.69
C ARG A 233 -22.00 2.57 5.07
N HIS A 234 -20.88 2.03 5.55
CA HIS A 234 -20.49 0.66 5.24
C HIS A 234 -21.51 -0.31 5.86
N ARG A 235 -22.41 -0.85 5.04
CA ARG A 235 -23.43 -1.81 5.48
C ARG A 235 -22.85 -3.19 5.79
N ARG A 236 -21.63 -3.48 5.32
CA ARG A 236 -20.91 -4.74 5.57
C ARG A 236 -19.58 -4.45 6.22
N MET A 237 -19.30 -5.16 7.31
CA MET A 237 -18.05 -5.06 8.06
C MET A 237 -17.52 -6.48 8.26
N PHE A 238 -16.27 -6.74 7.85
CA PHE A 238 -15.57 -8.00 8.11
C PHE A 238 -14.55 -7.76 9.21
N PHE A 239 -14.68 -8.46 10.34
CA PHE A 239 -13.90 -8.21 11.56
C PHE A 239 -13.91 -6.73 12.00
N GLY A 240 -15.06 -6.09 11.86
CA GLY A 240 -15.21 -4.68 12.20
C GLY A 240 -14.49 -3.73 11.25
N ARG A 241 -14.05 -4.16 10.07
CA ARG A 241 -13.45 -3.32 9.01
C ARG A 241 -14.34 -3.33 7.76
N PRO A 242 -14.58 -2.19 7.11
CA PRO A 242 -15.23 -2.18 5.80
C PRO A 242 -14.29 -2.78 4.74
N PRO A 243 -14.84 -3.33 3.64
CA PRO A 243 -14.03 -3.94 2.58
C PRO A 243 -12.87 -3.05 2.09
N GLU A 244 -13.15 -1.76 1.85
CA GLU A 244 -12.17 -0.77 1.35
C GLU A 244 -11.27 -0.17 2.44
N GLY A 245 -11.39 -0.62 3.69
CA GLY A 245 -10.67 -0.06 4.84
C GLY A 245 -11.19 1.29 5.35
N PHE A 246 -10.55 1.77 6.42
CA PHE A 246 -11.01 2.92 7.20
C PHE A 246 -10.37 4.25 6.82
N VAL A 247 -9.47 4.25 5.86
CA VAL A 247 -8.71 5.45 5.48
C VAL A 247 -9.16 5.85 4.08
N SER A 248 -9.83 7.00 3.98
CA SER A 248 -10.14 7.61 2.69
C SER A 248 -8.85 7.94 1.94
N PRO A 249 -8.88 7.91 0.60
CA PRO A 249 -7.83 8.56 -0.18
C PRO A 249 -7.79 10.05 0.20
N PRO A 250 -6.64 10.72 0.02
CA PRO A 250 -6.55 12.16 0.21
C PRO A 250 -7.55 12.91 -0.67
N GLU A 251 -7.95 14.12 -0.25
CA GLU A 251 -8.82 14.97 -1.06
C GLU A 251 -8.08 15.51 -2.28
N ILE A 252 -8.75 15.45 -3.43
CA ILE A 252 -8.23 15.94 -4.71
C ILE A 252 -8.27 17.47 -4.71
N SER A 253 -7.23 18.11 -5.23
CA SER A 253 -7.26 19.56 -5.49
C SER A 253 -8.37 19.91 -6.48
N HIS A 254 -9.33 20.75 -6.07
CA HIS A 254 -10.38 21.26 -6.94
C HIS A 254 -9.94 22.41 -7.86
N ASP A 255 -8.66 22.81 -7.82
CA ASP A 255 -8.11 23.77 -8.79
C ASP A 255 -8.08 23.14 -10.19
N ALA A 256 -8.87 23.70 -11.11
CA ALA A 256 -8.98 23.25 -12.49
C ALA A 256 -7.62 23.18 -13.21
N LYS A 257 -6.63 24.03 -12.86
CA LYS A 257 -5.28 23.98 -13.43
C LYS A 257 -4.52 22.73 -12.99
N ARG A 258 -4.67 22.30 -11.73
CA ARG A 258 -4.01 21.09 -11.20
C ARG A 258 -4.64 19.81 -11.72
N THR A 259 -5.96 19.80 -11.90
CA THR A 259 -6.67 18.64 -12.46
C THR A 259 -6.24 18.35 -13.91
N LEU A 260 -5.97 19.39 -14.70
CA LEU A 260 -5.48 19.25 -16.08
C LEU A 260 -4.02 18.74 -16.18
N ALA A 261 -3.24 18.82 -15.10
CA ALA A 261 -1.83 18.41 -15.09
C ALA A 261 -1.62 16.92 -14.77
N VAL A 262 -2.68 16.19 -14.39
CA VAL A 262 -2.59 14.76 -14.06
C VAL A 262 -2.92 13.91 -15.27
N GLU A 263 -1.92 13.14 -15.71
CA GLU A 263 -2.07 12.13 -16.73
C GLU A 263 -2.38 10.78 -16.06
N THR A 264 -3.41 10.09 -16.55
CA THR A 264 -3.69 8.68 -16.21
C THR A 264 -3.22 7.81 -17.36
N ASN A 265 -2.29 6.91 -17.10
CA ASN A 265 -1.66 6.10 -18.13
C ASN A 265 -1.48 4.66 -17.64
N PHE A 266 -1.07 3.78 -18.55
CA PHE A 266 -0.76 2.40 -18.24
C PHE A 266 0.61 2.00 -18.80
N ILE A 267 1.29 1.10 -18.09
CA ILE A 267 2.54 0.49 -18.51
C ILE A 267 2.30 -0.99 -18.79
N THR A 268 2.86 -1.53 -19.88
CA THR A 268 2.87 -2.97 -20.11
C THR A 268 3.88 -3.62 -19.17
N GLN A 269 3.40 -4.49 -18.28
CA GLN A 269 4.21 -5.30 -17.37
C GLN A 269 4.11 -6.78 -17.75
N PRO A 270 5.15 -7.59 -17.47
CA PRO A 270 5.02 -9.04 -17.54
C PRO A 270 4.19 -9.57 -16.37
N ILE A 271 3.39 -10.61 -16.61
CA ILE A 271 2.66 -11.28 -15.51
C ILE A 271 3.67 -11.89 -14.51
N ASP A 272 4.71 -12.54 -15.04
CA ASP A 272 5.77 -13.16 -14.26
C ASP A 272 7.15 -12.58 -14.61
N HIS A 273 7.82 -11.95 -13.65
CA HIS A 273 9.20 -11.46 -13.81
C HIS A 273 10.26 -12.57 -13.77
N PHE A 274 9.90 -13.77 -13.31
CA PHE A 274 10.80 -14.92 -13.14
C PHE A 274 10.54 -16.04 -14.16
N GLY A 275 9.42 -15.98 -14.89
CA GLY A 275 9.09 -16.85 -16.00
C GLY A 275 9.77 -16.40 -17.28
N ILE A 276 10.96 -16.96 -17.58
CA ILE A 276 11.77 -16.56 -18.74
C ILE A 276 11.01 -16.74 -20.07
N ASP A 277 10.31 -17.86 -20.20
CA ASP A 277 9.54 -18.23 -21.39
C ASP A 277 8.09 -17.71 -21.37
N ASP A 278 7.70 -17.01 -20.29
CA ASP A 278 6.37 -16.42 -20.18
C ASP A 278 6.31 -15.07 -20.89
N ASN A 279 5.53 -15.03 -21.97
CA ASN A 279 5.30 -13.83 -22.76
C ASN A 279 3.99 -13.12 -22.40
N ARG A 280 3.23 -13.62 -21.41
CA ARG A 280 2.00 -12.97 -20.98
C ARG A 280 2.30 -11.64 -20.29
N THR A 281 1.43 -10.67 -20.55
CA THR A 281 1.55 -9.31 -20.03
C THR A 281 0.24 -8.85 -19.43
N PHE A 282 0.31 -7.80 -18.64
CA PHE A 282 -0.84 -7.04 -18.17
C PHE A 282 -0.55 -5.55 -18.23
N LYS A 283 -1.60 -4.73 -18.14
CA LYS A 283 -1.49 -3.28 -18.11
C LYS A 283 -1.59 -2.81 -16.66
N GLN A 284 -0.53 -2.19 -16.15
CA GLN A 284 -0.50 -1.64 -14.81
C GLN A 284 -0.77 -0.13 -14.85
N LYS A 285 -1.74 0.34 -14.07
CA LYS A 285 -2.11 1.76 -14.03
C LYS A 285 -1.06 2.57 -13.30
N TYR A 286 -0.83 3.79 -13.77
CA TYR A 286 -0.12 4.81 -13.02
C TYR A 286 -0.67 6.21 -13.29
N TYR A 287 -0.48 7.10 -12.32
CA TYR A 287 -0.68 8.53 -12.50
C TYR A 287 0.66 9.23 -12.65
N LYS A 288 0.68 10.30 -13.43
CA LYS A 288 1.83 11.20 -13.59
C LYS A 288 1.35 12.64 -13.43
N ASN A 289 2.10 13.43 -12.66
CA ASN A 289 1.93 14.87 -12.56
C ASN A 289 3.29 15.54 -12.81
N SER A 290 3.34 16.41 -13.82
CA SER A 290 4.53 17.15 -14.22
C SER A 290 4.50 18.62 -13.83
N GLU A 291 3.51 19.06 -13.03
CA GLU A 291 3.31 20.46 -12.63
C GLU A 291 4.58 21.14 -12.10
N TRP A 292 5.38 20.41 -11.31
CA TRP A 292 6.60 20.94 -10.69
C TRP A 292 7.88 20.52 -11.39
N ALA A 293 7.80 19.80 -12.51
CA ALA A 293 8.97 19.21 -13.15
C ALA A 293 9.99 20.26 -13.60
N LYS A 294 11.25 20.11 -13.17
CA LYS A 294 12.41 20.87 -13.68
C LYS A 294 13.32 19.95 -14.52
N PRO A 295 14.08 20.48 -15.50
CA PRO A 295 14.92 19.67 -16.39
C PRO A 295 15.82 18.65 -15.67
N ASN A 296 16.42 19.04 -14.55
CA ASN A 296 17.28 18.18 -13.72
C ASN A 296 16.64 17.79 -12.37
N GLY A 297 15.32 17.94 -12.25
CA GLY A 297 14.58 17.54 -11.06
C GLY A 297 14.59 16.04 -10.81
N PRO A 298 14.39 15.61 -9.55
CA PRO A 298 14.26 14.20 -9.21
C PRO A 298 12.91 13.62 -9.65
N MET A 299 12.79 12.30 -9.60
CA MET A 299 11.53 11.59 -9.82
C MET A 299 10.99 11.12 -8.47
N PHE A 300 9.75 11.47 -8.17
CA PHE A 300 9.05 10.98 -6.99
C PHE A 300 8.09 9.89 -7.41
N LEU A 301 8.12 8.75 -6.71
CA LEU A 301 7.25 7.63 -7.00
C LEU A 301 6.50 7.21 -5.74
N TYR A 302 5.20 7.44 -5.72
CA TYR A 302 4.32 6.82 -4.74
C TYR A 302 4.00 5.38 -5.17
N ILE A 303 4.27 4.42 -4.30
CA ILE A 303 3.94 3.01 -4.53
C ILE A 303 2.52 2.74 -4.02
N GLY A 304 1.66 2.20 -4.87
CA GLY A 304 0.32 1.77 -4.50
C GLY A 304 0.33 0.60 -3.51
N GLY A 305 -0.65 0.59 -2.60
CA GLY A 305 -0.82 -0.45 -1.60
C GLY A 305 -1.94 -1.42 -1.95
N GLU A 306 -2.62 -1.88 -0.91
CA GLU A 306 -3.66 -2.90 -0.89
C GLU A 306 -5.05 -2.39 -1.31
N ALA A 307 -5.12 -1.45 -2.24
CA ALA A 307 -6.35 -0.80 -2.69
C ALA A 307 -6.20 -0.18 -4.09
N PRO A 308 -7.31 0.16 -4.79
CA PRO A 308 -7.25 0.97 -5.99
C PRO A 308 -6.45 2.26 -5.76
N LEU A 309 -5.58 2.62 -6.70
CA LEU A 309 -4.79 3.82 -6.59
C LEU A 309 -5.64 5.05 -6.93
N SER A 310 -5.57 6.06 -6.08
CA SER A 310 -6.18 7.38 -6.31
C SER A 310 -5.19 8.36 -6.94
N SER A 311 -5.65 9.19 -7.87
CA SER A 311 -4.88 10.32 -8.41
C SER A 311 -4.50 11.35 -7.35
N ALA A 312 -5.20 11.36 -6.20
CA ALA A 312 -4.88 12.17 -5.03
C ALA A 312 -3.44 11.97 -4.52
N TRP A 313 -2.79 10.86 -4.83
CA TRP A 313 -1.38 10.65 -4.49
C TRP A 313 -0.40 11.46 -5.38
N VAL A 314 -0.86 12.03 -6.49
CA VAL A 314 -0.06 12.94 -7.34
C VAL A 314 -0.61 14.37 -7.41
N ASN A 315 -1.85 14.62 -6.96
CA ASN A 315 -2.49 15.94 -6.98
C ASN A 315 -3.29 16.32 -5.71
N GLY A 316 -3.20 15.51 -4.65
CA GLY A 316 -3.94 15.72 -3.42
C GLY A 316 -3.50 16.99 -2.69
N PHE A 317 -4.43 17.69 -2.07
CA PHE A 317 -4.14 18.99 -1.49
C PHE A 317 -3.15 18.89 -0.31
N GLY A 318 -2.00 19.55 -0.45
CA GLY A 318 -1.05 19.75 0.66
C GLY A 318 -0.28 18.52 1.13
N MET A 319 -0.39 17.37 0.45
CA MET A 319 0.31 16.14 0.83
C MET A 319 1.81 16.37 0.96
N PHE A 320 2.43 15.76 1.98
CA PHE A 320 3.79 16.08 2.36
C PHE A 320 4.82 15.89 1.23
N HIS A 321 4.75 14.78 0.50
CA HIS A 321 5.64 14.51 -0.63
C HIS A 321 5.38 15.43 -1.83
N LEU A 322 4.16 15.93 -2.01
CA LEU A 322 3.86 16.90 -3.08
C LEU A 322 4.42 18.30 -2.75
N GLY A 323 4.37 18.72 -1.48
CA GLY A 323 5.07 19.94 -1.05
C GLY A 323 6.59 19.84 -1.23
N LEU A 324 7.16 18.66 -1.04
CA LEU A 324 8.57 18.40 -1.38
C LEU A 324 8.81 18.40 -2.90
N ALA A 325 7.90 17.85 -3.70
CA ALA A 325 8.01 17.85 -5.16
C ALA A 325 8.04 19.28 -5.71
N GLU A 326 7.16 20.16 -5.22
CA GLU A 326 7.15 21.58 -5.57
C GLU A 326 8.49 22.25 -5.25
N LYS A 327 9.01 22.04 -4.03
CA LYS A 327 10.27 22.65 -3.59
C LYS A 327 11.47 22.16 -4.40
N LEU A 328 11.53 20.85 -4.69
CA LEU A 328 12.67 20.21 -5.35
C LEU A 328 12.56 20.16 -6.87
N GLY A 329 11.41 20.57 -7.42
CA GLY A 329 11.13 20.55 -8.85
C GLY A 329 10.97 19.14 -9.42
N ALA A 330 10.31 18.25 -8.68
CA ALA A 330 10.19 16.83 -9.02
C ALA A 330 9.03 16.57 -9.99
N THR A 331 9.19 15.56 -10.86
CA THR A 331 8.05 14.92 -11.52
C THR A 331 7.49 13.86 -10.58
N VAL A 332 6.18 13.81 -10.39
CA VAL A 332 5.53 12.89 -9.45
C VAL A 332 4.79 11.81 -10.21
N PHE A 333 5.05 10.57 -9.83
CA PHE A 333 4.36 9.37 -10.30
C PHE A 333 3.67 8.69 -9.12
N ALA A 334 2.58 7.98 -9.41
CA ALA A 334 2.02 6.99 -8.50
C ALA A 334 1.71 5.72 -9.28
N LEU A 335 2.30 4.58 -8.90
CA LEU A 335 2.14 3.29 -9.60
C LEU A 335 1.19 2.39 -8.82
N GLU A 336 0.12 1.93 -9.45
CA GLU A 336 -0.86 1.06 -8.80
C GLU A 336 -0.28 -0.35 -8.63
N HIS A 337 -0.62 -0.99 -7.52
CA HIS A 337 -0.14 -2.34 -7.24
C HIS A 337 -0.81 -3.34 -8.19
N ARG A 338 -0.05 -4.32 -8.72
CA ARG A 338 -0.63 -5.44 -9.47
C ARG A 338 -1.79 -6.08 -8.69
N TYR A 339 -2.84 -6.52 -9.36
CA TYR A 339 -4.06 -7.10 -8.76
C TYR A 339 -5.01 -6.14 -8.03
N TYR A 340 -4.66 -4.86 -7.89
CA TYR A 340 -5.54 -3.87 -7.25
C TYR A 340 -6.02 -2.84 -8.27
N GLY A 341 -7.25 -2.33 -8.06
CA GLY A 341 -7.84 -1.30 -8.92
C GLY A 341 -7.94 -1.68 -10.40
N ASP A 342 -7.36 -0.86 -11.26
CA ASP A 342 -7.38 -1.04 -12.72
C ASP A 342 -6.20 -1.90 -13.22
N SER A 343 -5.31 -2.33 -12.32
CA SER A 343 -4.13 -3.15 -12.63
C SER A 343 -4.46 -4.64 -12.59
N VAL A 344 -5.36 -5.05 -13.47
CA VAL A 344 -5.89 -6.42 -13.58
C VAL A 344 -4.87 -7.36 -14.23
N VAL A 345 -4.53 -8.46 -13.56
CA VAL A 345 -3.58 -9.48 -14.00
C VAL A 345 -4.33 -10.72 -14.47
N GLY A 346 -4.45 -10.86 -15.80
CA GLY A 346 -5.26 -11.92 -16.42
C GLY A 346 -6.76 -11.74 -16.22
N GLY A 347 -7.56 -12.62 -16.81
CA GLY A 347 -9.02 -12.58 -16.68
C GLY A 347 -9.71 -11.57 -17.62
N THR A 348 -10.92 -11.15 -17.26
CA THR A 348 -11.79 -10.27 -18.06
C THR A 348 -12.43 -9.16 -17.22
N ALA A 349 -13.19 -8.26 -17.87
CA ALA A 349 -13.99 -7.22 -17.21
C ALA A 349 -14.96 -7.77 -16.16
N LYS A 350 -15.41 -9.02 -16.35
CA LYS A 350 -16.41 -9.66 -15.52
C LYS A 350 -15.79 -10.66 -14.55
N ASP A 351 -14.54 -11.02 -14.74
CA ASP A 351 -13.80 -12.02 -13.96
C ASP A 351 -12.32 -11.61 -13.88
N PRO A 352 -12.00 -10.53 -13.14
CA PRO A 352 -10.63 -10.05 -12.99
C PRO A 352 -9.80 -10.95 -12.08
N ASN A 353 -8.49 -10.99 -12.34
CA ASN A 353 -7.54 -11.63 -11.41
C ASN A 353 -7.91 -13.09 -11.01
N PRO A 354 -8.31 -13.96 -11.96
CA PRO A 354 -8.74 -15.32 -11.62
C PRO A 354 -7.61 -16.14 -10.99
N ASP A 355 -6.35 -15.86 -11.39
CA ASP A 355 -5.15 -16.51 -10.87
C ASP A 355 -4.30 -15.55 -10.02
N LEU A 356 -4.27 -15.74 -8.70
CA LEU A 356 -3.47 -14.95 -7.77
C LEU A 356 -2.02 -15.46 -7.60
N THR A 357 -1.59 -16.47 -8.36
CA THR A 357 -0.24 -17.06 -8.24
C THR A 357 0.88 -16.03 -8.37
N TYR A 358 0.67 -14.98 -9.17
CA TYR A 358 1.65 -13.91 -9.41
C TYR A 358 1.45 -12.67 -8.52
N LEU A 359 0.56 -12.75 -7.53
CA LEU A 359 0.43 -11.74 -6.50
C LEU A 359 1.41 -12.02 -5.37
N SER A 360 2.56 -11.33 -5.42
CA SER A 360 3.54 -11.32 -4.33
C SER A 360 4.26 -9.97 -4.24
N SER A 361 4.78 -9.66 -3.06
CA SER A 361 5.60 -8.47 -2.84
C SER A 361 6.84 -8.44 -3.72
N LEU A 362 7.43 -9.60 -3.98
CA LEU A 362 8.60 -9.73 -4.84
C LEU A 362 8.27 -9.38 -6.30
N GLN A 363 7.16 -9.88 -6.85
CA GLN A 363 6.75 -9.52 -8.20
C GLN A 363 6.45 -8.01 -8.34
N MET A 364 5.81 -7.42 -7.33
CA MET A 364 5.55 -5.97 -7.30
C MET A 364 6.84 -5.14 -7.29
N MET A 365 7.89 -5.58 -6.59
CA MET A 365 9.18 -4.87 -6.62
C MET A 365 9.77 -4.82 -8.03
N PHE A 366 9.67 -5.92 -8.78
CA PHE A 366 10.15 -5.96 -10.16
C PHE A 366 9.23 -5.21 -11.14
N ASP A 367 7.93 -5.05 -10.82
CA ASP A 367 7.09 -4.09 -11.53
C ASP A 367 7.62 -2.66 -11.37
N VAL A 368 7.98 -2.26 -10.14
CA VAL A 368 8.53 -0.94 -9.84
C VAL A 368 9.88 -0.74 -10.54
N GLU A 369 10.76 -1.74 -10.53
CA GLU A 369 12.04 -1.67 -11.25
C GLU A 369 11.82 -1.49 -12.76
N ASN A 370 10.94 -2.29 -13.37
CA ASN A 370 10.63 -2.16 -14.79
C ASN A 370 9.97 -0.81 -15.12
N PHE A 371 9.11 -0.32 -14.23
CA PHE A 371 8.49 0.98 -14.36
C PHE A 371 9.53 2.10 -14.40
N ILE A 372 10.44 2.13 -13.41
CA ILE A 372 11.53 3.11 -13.34
C ILE A 372 12.37 3.09 -14.62
N ARG A 373 12.81 1.89 -15.06
CA ARG A 373 13.61 1.73 -16.27
C ARG A 373 12.88 2.22 -17.53
N THR A 374 11.59 1.91 -17.64
CA THR A 374 10.77 2.31 -18.78
C THR A 374 10.56 3.82 -18.80
N MET A 375 10.33 4.43 -17.64
CA MET A 375 10.12 5.87 -17.51
C MET A 375 11.39 6.67 -17.80
N ASP A 376 12.55 6.23 -17.27
CA ASP A 376 13.85 6.83 -17.60
C ASP A 376 14.14 6.76 -19.11
N ALA A 377 13.85 5.62 -19.74
CA ALA A 377 14.00 5.46 -21.20
C ALA A 377 13.06 6.37 -21.99
N LYS A 378 11.77 6.45 -21.61
CA LYS A 378 10.78 7.33 -22.27
C LYS A 378 11.13 8.81 -22.12
N MET A 379 11.70 9.20 -20.99
CA MET A 379 12.11 10.59 -20.73
C MET A 379 13.52 10.92 -21.23
N ASN A 380 14.23 9.94 -21.80
CA ASN A 380 15.63 10.06 -22.22
C ASN A 380 16.52 10.70 -21.14
N LYS A 381 16.34 10.26 -19.88
CA LYS A 381 17.03 10.83 -18.71
C LYS A 381 17.25 9.76 -17.65
N THR A 382 18.43 9.76 -17.03
CA THR A 382 18.72 9.00 -15.82
C THR A 382 18.51 9.91 -14.60
N SER A 383 17.37 9.79 -13.94
CA SER A 383 17.03 10.62 -12.78
C SER A 383 17.24 9.87 -11.47
N LYS A 384 17.46 10.61 -10.37
CA LYS A 384 17.37 10.03 -9.03
C LYS A 384 15.89 9.84 -8.68
N TRP A 385 15.52 8.63 -8.31
CA TRP A 385 14.17 8.25 -7.88
C TRP A 385 14.07 8.23 -6.35
N ILE A 386 13.03 8.86 -5.81
CA ILE A 386 12.67 8.79 -4.39
C ILE A 386 11.29 8.13 -4.30
N THR A 387 11.21 7.03 -3.57
CA THR A 387 9.98 6.27 -3.41
C THR A 387 9.28 6.59 -2.09
N PHE A 388 7.95 6.62 -2.12
CA PHE A 388 7.08 6.91 -0.99
C PHE A 388 5.98 5.85 -0.88
N GLY A 389 5.54 5.57 0.34
CA GLY A 389 4.45 4.62 0.60
C GLY A 389 4.11 4.60 2.08
N GLY A 390 2.84 4.30 2.40
CA GLY A 390 2.35 4.10 3.76
C GLY A 390 1.73 2.71 3.92
N SER A 391 1.53 2.23 5.14
CA SER A 391 1.00 0.89 5.40
C SER A 391 1.85 -0.20 4.71
N TYR A 392 1.21 -1.16 4.06
CA TYR A 392 1.85 -2.15 3.20
C TYR A 392 2.65 -1.52 2.05
N ALA A 393 2.19 -0.42 1.43
CA ALA A 393 2.98 0.27 0.42
C ALA A 393 4.30 0.82 0.99
N GLY A 394 4.30 1.29 2.23
CA GLY A 394 5.52 1.70 2.93
C GLY A 394 6.50 0.55 3.09
N LYS A 395 5.99 -0.64 3.44
CA LYS A 395 6.78 -1.87 3.47
C LYS A 395 7.32 -2.26 2.08
N ALA A 396 6.52 -2.11 1.02
CA ALA A 396 6.97 -2.34 -0.36
C ALA A 396 8.12 -1.40 -0.77
N VAL A 397 8.09 -0.13 -0.34
CA VAL A 397 9.21 0.81 -0.50
C VAL A 397 10.48 0.29 0.17
N LEU A 398 10.38 -0.20 1.42
CA LEU A 398 11.53 -0.74 2.15
C LEU A 398 12.19 -1.90 1.37
N TYR A 399 11.39 -2.73 0.72
CA TYR A 399 11.87 -3.91 0.00
C TYR A 399 12.65 -3.60 -1.28
N LEU A 400 12.63 -2.35 -1.75
CA LEU A 400 13.45 -1.87 -2.88
C LEU A 400 14.84 -1.33 -2.47
N SER A 401 15.09 -1.15 -1.17
CA SER A 401 16.13 -0.23 -0.65
C SER A 401 17.47 -0.85 -0.28
#